data_AF-A0A3C0ASL5-F1
#
_entry.id   AF-A0A3C0ASL5-F1
#
_cell.length_a   1.000
_cell.length_b   1.000
_cell.length_c   1.000
_cell.angle_alpha   90.00
_cell.angle_beta   90.00
_cell.angle_gamma   90.00
#
_symmetry.space_group_name_H-M   'P 1'
#
loop_
_entity.id
_entity.type
_entity.pdbx_description
1 polymer ?
#
loop_
_entity_poly.entity_id
_entity_poly.type
_entity_poly.pdbx_seq_one_letter_code
_entity_poly.pdbx_strand_id
1 'polypeptide(L)' 'IDKRSEDFKISDVIGRSIVVHAGADDLTSQPSGDAGPRAGLGVIGIAKSEPKAKADLPARTRGSNRQKTRAF' A
#
# COMPACT_ATOMS: atom_id res chain seq x y z
N ILE A 1 6.39 -4.25 -13.39
CA ILE A 1 7.78 -3.74 -13.41
C ILE A 1 8.13 -3.40 -11.97
N ASP A 2 9.01 -4.18 -11.35
CA ASP A 2 9.60 -3.86 -10.05
C ASP A 2 10.95 -3.19 -10.33
N LYS A 3 11.00 -1.86 -10.19
CA LYS A 3 12.24 -1.09 -10.36
C LYS A 3 12.90 -1.03 -8.99
N ARG A 4 13.81 -1.97 -8.73
CA ARG A 4 14.68 -1.95 -7.55
C ARG A 4 15.90 -1.12 -7.90
N SER A 5 16.27 -0.20 -7.01
CA SER A 5 17.54 0.52 -7.06
C SER A 5 18.54 -0.25 -6.19
N GLU A 6 19.63 -0.74 -6.79
CA GLU A 6 20.61 -1.57 -6.11
C GLU A 6 21.43 -0.81 -5.05
N ASP A 7 21.67 0.48 -5.28
CA ASP A 7 22.54 1.32 -4.44
C ASP A 7 21.79 2.13 -3.37
N PHE A 8 20.47 1.95 -3.27
CA PHE A 8 19.63 2.75 -2.37
C PHE A 8 19.35 2.03 -1.07
N LYS A 9 19.78 2.60 0.06
CA LYS A 9 19.55 2.01 1.38
C LYS A 9 18.29 2.61 2.01
N ILE A 10 17.55 1.79 2.76
CA ILE A 10 16.35 2.24 3.48
C ILE A 10 16.70 3.38 4.47
N SER A 11 17.88 3.32 5.09
CA SER A 11 18.40 4.36 5.98
C SER A 11 18.40 5.76 5.35
N ASP A 12 18.54 5.84 4.04
CA ASP A 12 18.66 7.12 3.35
C ASP A 12 17.33 7.85 3.31
N VAL A 13 16.19 7.15 3.45
CA VAL A 13 14.86 7.75 3.34
C VAL A 13 14.02 7.77 4.60
N ILE A 14 14.36 6.99 5.63
CA ILE A 14 13.64 7.08 6.91
C ILE A 14 13.74 8.50 7.48
N GLY A 15 12.60 9.07 7.89
CA GLY A 15 12.52 10.44 8.40
C GLY A 15 12.41 11.53 7.32
N ARG A 16 12.57 11.18 6.04
CA ARG A 16 12.26 12.09 4.92
C ARG A 16 10.77 12.09 4.59
N SER A 17 10.34 13.03 3.76
CA SER A 17 8.95 13.14 3.31
C SER A 17 8.75 12.62 1.89
N ILE A 18 7.62 11.94 1.67
CA ILE A 18 7.05 11.68 0.35
C ILE A 18 6.08 12.82 0.03
N VAL A 19 6.16 13.34 -1.19
CA VAL A 19 5.24 14.33 -1.73
C VAL A 19 4.58 13.74 -2.97
N VAL A 20 3.25 13.73 -2.99
CA VAL A 20 2.46 13.35 -4.16
C VAL A 20 1.97 14.63 -4.82
N HIS A 21 2.27 14.81 -6.09
CA HIS A 21 1.80 15.94 -6.89
C HIS A 21 0.47 15.58 -7.59
N ALA A 22 -0.30 16.61 -7.96
CA ALA A 22 -1.62 16.44 -8.58
C ALA A 22 -1.55 16.16 -10.10
N GLY A 23 -0.48 16.62 -10.75
CA GLY A 23 -0.19 16.40 -12.17
C GLY A 23 0.83 15.28 -12.39
N ALA A 24 0.95 14.85 -13.65
CA ALA A 24 1.95 13.89 -14.06
C ALA A 24 3.32 14.57 -14.17
N ASP A 25 4.37 13.87 -13.73
CA ASP A 25 5.76 14.28 -13.91
C ASP A 25 6.19 14.05 -15.37
N ASP A 26 6.72 15.08 -16.02
CA ASP A 26 7.15 15.06 -17.42
C ASP A 26 8.57 14.48 -17.64
N LEU A 27 9.30 14.15 -16.57
CA LEU A 27 10.66 13.60 -16.56
C LEU A 27 11.73 14.44 -17.28
N THR A 28 11.42 15.68 -17.65
CA THR A 28 12.31 16.53 -18.46
C THR A 28 12.51 17.91 -17.84
N SER A 29 11.46 18.53 -17.32
CA SER A 29 11.54 19.85 -16.66
C SER A 29 12.02 19.70 -15.22
N GLN A 30 13.30 19.39 -15.09
CA GLN A 30 13.94 19.43 -13.78
C GLN A 30 13.90 20.87 -13.25
N PRO A 31 13.57 21.08 -11.96
CA PRO A 31 13.69 20.13 -10.85
C PRO A 31 12.40 19.43 -10.38
N SER A 32 11.21 19.78 -10.90
CA SER A 32 9.92 19.26 -10.40
C SER A 32 9.00 18.61 -11.45
N GLY A 33 9.48 18.50 -12.69
CA GLY A 33 8.82 17.77 -13.78
C GLY A 33 7.44 18.31 -14.15
N ASP A 34 7.20 19.62 -13.94
CA ASP A 34 5.90 20.29 -14.09
C ASP A 34 4.71 19.54 -13.46
N ALA A 35 4.94 18.81 -12.36
CA ALA A 35 3.95 17.94 -11.76
C ALA A 35 2.78 18.68 -11.07
N GLY A 36 2.77 20.02 -11.07
CA GLY A 36 1.71 20.82 -10.46
C GLY A 36 1.68 20.82 -8.91
N PRO A 37 0.56 21.21 -8.28
CA PRO A 37 0.49 21.41 -6.83
C PRO A 37 0.60 20.10 -6.03
N ARG A 38 1.01 20.20 -4.77
CA ARG A 38 1.14 19.05 -3.85
C ARG A 38 -0.25 18.57 -3.42
N ALA A 39 -0.61 17.36 -3.84
CA ALA A 39 -1.86 16.69 -3.47
C ALA A 39 -1.76 15.97 -2.12
N GLY A 40 -0.56 15.50 -1.75
CA GLY A 40 -0.35 14.76 -0.51
C GLY A 40 1.08 14.86 0.01
N LEU A 41 1.22 14.77 1.33
CA LEU A 41 2.48 14.82 2.08
C LEU A 41 2.47 13.74 3.15
N GLY A 42 3.59 13.05 3.36
CA GLY A 42 3.73 12.06 4.41
C GLY A 42 5.18 11.81 4.79
N VAL A 43 5.43 11.41 6.05
CA VAL A 43 6.78 11.08 6.54
C VAL A 43 6.99 9.57 6.44
N ILE A 44 8.18 9.15 6.00
CA ILE A 44 8.55 7.75 5.89
C ILE A 44 8.99 7.24 7.27
N GLY A 45 8.14 6.41 7.88
CA GLY A 45 8.39 5.75 9.16
C GLY A 45 8.67 4.25 9.02
N ILE A 46 9.17 3.64 10.09
CA ILE A 46 9.36 2.20 10.17
C ILE A 46 8.01 1.53 10.47
N ALA A 47 7.57 0.65 9.59
CA ALA A 47 6.35 -0.12 9.76
C ALA A 47 6.65 -1.54 10.27
N LYS A 48 5.75 -2.09 11.07
CA LYS A 48 5.78 -3.51 11.44
C LYS A 48 5.48 -4.35 10.20
N SER A 49 6.30 -5.35 9.92
CA SER A 49 5.98 -6.33 8.88
C SER A 49 4.89 -7.26 9.39
N GLU A 50 3.66 -7.03 8.96
CA GLU A 50 2.63 -8.07 9.04
C GLU A 50 2.82 -9.01 7.84
N PRO A 51 2.77 -10.35 8.05
CA PRO A 51 2.72 -11.26 6.93
C PRO A 51 1.46 -10.94 6.13
N LYS A 52 1.58 -10.77 4.81
CA LYS A 52 0.44 -10.59 3.89
C LYS A 52 -0.67 -11.59 4.26
N ALA A 53 -1.76 -11.11 4.84
CA ALA A 53 -2.97 -11.91 4.98
C ALA A 53 -3.37 -12.38 3.58
N LYS A 54 -3.68 -13.67 3.44
CA LYS A 54 -4.06 -14.31 2.18
C LYS A 54 -5.28 -13.58 1.57
N ALA A 55 -5.04 -12.63 0.68
CA ALA A 55 -5.99 -12.35 -0.38
C ALA A 55 -6.04 -13.63 -1.25
N ASP A 56 -7.25 -14.09 -1.58
CA ASP A 56 -7.56 -15.24 -2.45
C ASP A 56 -7.85 -16.59 -1.77
N LEU A 57 -8.70 -16.63 -0.74
CA LEU A 57 -9.45 -17.87 -0.44
C LEU A 57 -10.97 -17.62 -0.56
N PRO A 58 -11.69 -18.25 -1.52
CA PRO A 58 -13.13 -18.10 -1.59
C PRO A 58 -13.77 -18.67 -0.33
N ALA A 59 -14.75 -17.92 0.20
CA ALA A 59 -15.47 -18.26 1.42
C ALA A 59 -15.96 -19.72 1.37
N ARG A 60 -15.45 -20.57 2.27
CA ARG A 60 -16.03 -21.89 2.52
C ARG A 60 -17.47 -21.69 2.99
N THR A 61 -18.45 -22.04 2.16
CA THR A 61 -19.87 -22.16 2.55
C THR A 61 -19.94 -23.13 3.72
N ARG A 62 -20.09 -22.61 4.95
CA ARG A 62 -20.37 -23.43 6.13
C ARG A 62 -21.80 -23.94 5.98
N GLY A 63 -21.95 -25.25 5.76
CA GLY A 63 -23.24 -25.91 5.71
C GLY A 63 -24.06 -25.59 6.96
N SER A 64 -25.31 -25.15 6.75
CA SER A 64 -26.24 -24.85 7.84
C SER A 64 -26.65 -26.15 8.53
N ASN A 65 -26.16 -26.38 9.74
CA ASN A 65 -26.70 -27.44 10.58
C ASN A 65 -27.96 -26.90 11.29
N ARG A 66 -29.15 -27.16 10.74
CA ARG A 66 -30.42 -26.89 11.45
C ARG A 66 -30.58 -27.96 12.52
N GLN A 67 -30.15 -27.66 13.74
CA GLN A 67 -30.66 -28.35 14.92
C GLN A 67 -32.15 -28.01 15.05
N LYS A 68 -33.01 -28.92 14.58
CA LYS A 68 -34.43 -28.89 14.89
C LYS A 68 -34.59 -29.50 16.29
N THR A 69 -34.63 -28.63 17.29
CA THR A 69 -35.00 -28.99 18.65
C THR A 69 -36.42 -29.56 18.67
N ARG A 70 -36.59 -30.63 19.45
CA ARG A 70 -37.85 -31.35 19.68
C ARG A 70 -38.82 -30.47 20.47
N ALA A 71 -40.12 -30.60 20.21
CA ALA A 71 -41.18 -30.25 21.14
C ALA A 71 -42.35 -31.23 20.93
N PHE A 72 -42.64 -31.99 22.00
CA PHE A 72 -43.81 -32.82 22.35
C PHE A 72 -44.39 -33.77 21.30
#